data_AF-A0A1H4BQ88-F1
#
_entry.id   AF-A0A1H4BQ88-F1
#
_cell.length_a   1.000
_cell.length_b   1.000
_cell.length_c   1.000
_cell.angle_alpha   90.00
_cell.angle_beta   90.00
_cell.angle_gamma   90.00
#
_symmetry.space_group_name_H-M   'P 1'
#
loop_
_entity.id
_entity.type
_entity.pdbx_description
1 polymer ?
#
loop_
_entity_poly.entity_id
_entity_poly.type
_entity_poly.pdbx_seq_one_letter_code
_entity_poly.pdbx_strand_id
1 'polypeptide(L)'
;MAREFKFSTGTVVTIDDSIVDIDRTNAKSAVRGLGGIAVGRTCIKISAISGILYFANALMICAYGFAAPSNFSALSINEKMSYPNSILGGKKDNELMAELYNHLAGIIQLGRFK
;
A
#
# COMPACT_ATOMS: atom_id res chain seq x y z
N MET A 1 17.45 4.28 -6.58
CA MET A 1 17.61 5.06 -5.31
C MET A 1 16.37 4.80 -4.49
N ALA A 2 16.50 4.15 -3.33
CA ALA A 2 15.34 3.77 -2.53
C ALA A 2 14.67 4.99 -1.87
N ARG A 3 13.36 5.12 -2.00
CA ARG A 3 12.54 6.15 -1.33
C ARG A 3 11.66 5.51 -0.28
N GLU A 4 11.60 6.12 0.90
CA GLU A 4 10.86 5.60 2.05
C GLU A 4 9.70 6.54 2.42
N PHE A 5 8.53 5.95 2.72
CA PHE A 5 7.33 6.63 3.15
C PHE A 5 6.90 6.05 4.50
N LYS A 6 6.94 6.87 5.55
CA LYS A 6 6.61 6.47 6.94
C LYS A 6 5.26 7.05 7.34
N PHE A 7 4.27 6.19 7.51
CA PHE A 7 2.91 6.60 7.87
C PHE A 7 2.70 6.66 9.38
N SER A 8 1.83 7.56 9.84
CA SER A 8 1.47 7.68 11.26
C SER A 8 0.81 6.42 11.84
N THR A 9 0.26 5.56 10.96
CA THR A 9 -0.27 4.24 11.29
C THR A 9 0.80 3.22 11.64
N GLY A 10 2.09 3.55 11.48
CA GLY A 10 3.22 2.64 11.70
C GLY A 10 3.52 1.72 10.51
N THR A 11 2.84 1.94 9.37
CA THR A 11 3.21 1.32 8.09
C THR A 11 4.40 2.06 7.49
N VAL A 12 5.40 1.33 7.02
CA VAL A 12 6.54 1.88 6.28
C VAL A 12 6.53 1.29 4.88
N VAL A 13 6.61 2.14 3.86
CA VAL A 13 6.64 1.72 2.46
C VAL A 13 7.97 2.17 1.86
N THR A 14 8.77 1.21 1.43
CA THR A 14 10.07 1.45 0.81
C THR A 14 10.00 1.03 -0.65
N ILE A 15 10.31 1.96 -1.55
CA ILE A 15 10.27 1.75 -2.99
C ILE A 15 11.70 1.83 -3.49
N ASP A 16 12.18 0.72 -4.05
CA ASP A 16 13.49 0.63 -4.70
C ASP A 16 13.30 0.40 -6.21
N ASP A 17 14.39 0.25 -6.96
CA ASP A 17 14.36 0.20 -8.41
C ASP A 17 13.61 -1.02 -8.98
N SER A 18 13.43 -2.08 -8.19
CA SER A 18 12.77 -3.33 -8.62
C SER A 18 11.59 -3.78 -7.76
N ILE A 19 11.44 -3.23 -6.56
CA ILE A 19 10.47 -3.71 -5.56
C ILE A 19 9.79 -2.57 -4.82
N VAL A 20 8.57 -2.84 -4.37
CA VAL A 20 7.84 -2.08 -3.36
C VAL A 20 7.71 -2.97 -2.13
N ASP A 21 8.25 -2.51 -1.02
CA ASP A 21 8.24 -3.19 0.26
C ASP A 21 7.32 -2.47 1.23
N ILE A 22 6.34 -3.18 1.78
CA ILE A 22 5.34 -2.68 2.71
C ILE A 22 5.55 -3.38 4.05
N ASP A 23 6.09 -2.68 5.03
CA ASP A 23 6.28 -3.18 6.39
C ASP A 23 5.17 -2.66 7.31
N ARG A 24 4.40 -3.59 7.88
CA ARG A 24 3.35 -3.31 8.88
C ARG A 24 3.65 -3.92 10.25
N THR A 25 4.88 -4.37 10.48
CA THR A 25 5.29 -5.01 11.75
C THR A 25 5.11 -4.06 12.95
N ASN A 26 5.33 -2.76 12.74
CA ASN A 26 5.14 -1.72 13.76
C ASN A 26 3.82 -0.95 13.62
N ALA A 27 2.86 -1.47 12.85
CA ALA A 27 1.60 -0.77 12.63
C ALA A 27 0.82 -0.63 13.96
N LYS A 28 0.62 0.62 14.39
CA LYS A 28 -0.11 1.01 15.60
C LYS A 28 -1.61 0.85 15.35
N SER A 29 -2.12 -0.36 15.47
CA SER A 29 -3.56 -0.61 15.47
C SER A 29 -4.15 -0.28 16.85
N ALA A 30 -5.18 0.56 16.89
CA ALA A 30 -6.12 0.68 18.02
C ALA A 30 -6.98 -0.59 18.22
N VAL A 31 -6.82 -1.60 17.35
CA VAL A 31 -7.59 -2.84 17.27
C VAL A 31 -6.61 -4.01 17.30
N ARG A 32 -5.91 -4.20 18.42
CA ARG A 32 -5.03 -5.37 18.67
C ARG A 32 -5.80 -6.68 18.89
N GLY A 33 -7.13 -6.69 18.77
CA GLY A 33 -8.00 -7.79 19.22
C GLY A 33 -8.69 -8.64 18.14
N LEU A 34 -8.59 -8.32 16.84
CA LEU A 34 -9.30 -9.06 15.78
C LEU A 34 -8.30 -9.54 14.73
N GLY A 35 -8.09 -10.86 14.67
CA GLY A 35 -7.12 -11.58 13.83
C GLY A 35 -7.44 -11.55 12.33
N GLY A 36 -7.55 -10.36 11.73
CA GLY A 36 -7.82 -10.16 10.31
C GLY A 36 -6.91 -9.13 9.64
N ILE A 37 -5.94 -8.54 10.36
CA ILE A 37 -4.95 -7.64 9.76
C ILE A 37 -3.83 -8.50 9.20
N ALA A 38 -3.49 -8.33 7.92
CA ALA A 38 -2.25 -8.88 7.42
C ALA A 38 -1.09 -8.17 8.15
N VAL A 39 -0.56 -8.79 9.21
CA VAL A 39 0.60 -8.28 9.95
C VAL A 39 1.84 -8.83 9.27
N GLY A 40 2.85 -7.98 9.06
CA GLY A 40 4.14 -8.39 8.51
C GLY A 40 4.60 -7.56 7.33
N ARG A 41 5.58 -8.10 6.62
CA ARG A 41 6.28 -7.46 5.51
C ARG A 41 5.81 -8.06 4.19
N THR A 42 5.42 -7.21 3.25
CA THR A 42 4.98 -7.61 1.91
C THR A 42 5.90 -6.99 0.89
N CYS A 43 6.54 -7.81 0.07
CA CYS A 43 7.41 -7.35 -1.01
C CYS A 43 6.76 -7.65 -2.36
N ILE A 44 6.62 -6.62 -3.19
CA ILE A 44 5.96 -6.67 -4.50
C ILE A 44 6.98 -6.27 -5.56
N LYS A 45 7.24 -7.12 -6.55
CA LYS A 45 8.06 -6.73 -7.70
C LYS A 45 7.34 -5.68 -8.53
N ILE A 46 8.03 -4.62 -8.91
CA ILE A 46 7.45 -3.54 -9.74
C ILE A 46 6.90 -4.08 -11.06
N SER A 47 7.59 -5.04 -11.68
CA SER A 47 7.14 -5.69 -12.91
C SER A 47 5.84 -6.50 -12.77
N ALA A 48 5.44 -6.85 -11.54
CA ALA A 48 4.19 -7.55 -11.28
C ALA A 48 3.02 -6.58 -11.01
N ILE A 49 3.28 -5.27 -10.88
CA ILE A 49 2.25 -4.27 -10.58
C ILE A 49 1.46 -3.96 -11.84
N SER A 50 0.15 -4.18 -11.79
CA SER A 50 -0.79 -3.91 -12.89
C SER A 50 -1.49 -2.56 -12.73
N GLY A 51 -1.55 -2.01 -11.52
CA GLY A 51 -2.18 -0.73 -11.25
C GLY A 51 -2.22 -0.37 -9.76
N ILE A 52 -2.88 0.74 -9.46
CA ILE A 52 -3.07 1.25 -8.10
C ILE A 52 -4.52 1.69 -7.95
N LEU A 53 -5.14 1.33 -6.83
CA LEU A 53 -6.43 1.88 -6.41
C LEU A 53 -6.17 2.87 -5.27
N TYR A 54 -6.62 4.11 -5.43
CA TYR A 54 -6.45 5.15 -4.43
C TYR A 54 -7.80 5.78 -4.08
N PHE A 55 -8.19 5.68 -2.82
CA PHE A 55 -9.48 6.17 -2.32
C PHE A 55 -9.31 6.77 -0.93
N ALA A 56 -9.52 8.08 -0.82
CA ALA A 56 -9.37 8.86 0.41
C ALA A 56 -8.00 8.65 1.07
N ASN A 57 -7.96 7.97 2.22
CA ASN A 57 -6.74 7.67 2.98
C ASN A 57 -6.24 6.22 2.79
N ALA A 58 -6.69 5.54 1.74
CA ALA A 58 -6.37 4.15 1.47
C ALA A 58 -5.81 3.98 0.05
N LEU A 59 -4.71 3.25 -0.05
CA LEU A 59 -4.08 2.87 -1.31
C LEU A 59 -3.96 1.35 -1.37
N MET A 60 -4.18 0.76 -2.54
CA MET A 60 -3.93 -0.65 -2.80
C MET A 60 -3.12 -0.80 -4.08
N ILE A 61 -2.06 -1.58 -4.00
CA ILE A 61 -1.21 -1.92 -5.15
C ILE A 61 -1.78 -3.18 -5.79
N CYS A 62 -2.33 -3.08 -6.99
CA CYS A 62 -2.77 -4.24 -7.75
C CYS A 62 -1.54 -4.92 -8.35
N ALA A 63 -1.27 -6.16 -7.95
CA ALA A 63 -0.14 -6.92 -8.45
C ALA A 63 -0.48 -8.40 -8.63
N TYR A 64 0.22 -9.06 -9.54
CA TYR A 64 0.04 -10.48 -9.80
C TYR A 64 0.32 -11.31 -8.52
N GLY A 65 -0.57 -12.25 -8.23
CA GLY A 65 -0.48 -13.09 -7.02
C GLY A 65 -1.15 -12.50 -5.77
N PHE A 66 -1.71 -11.29 -5.85
CA PHE A 66 -2.51 -10.70 -4.77
C PHE A 66 -4.00 -10.71 -5.09
N ALA A 67 -4.83 -10.99 -4.08
CA ALA A 67 -6.26 -10.80 -4.19
C ALA A 67 -6.58 -9.31 -4.34
N ALA A 68 -7.53 -9.00 -5.23
CA ALA A 68 -8.07 -7.66 -5.40
C ALA A 68 -9.59 -7.72 -5.25
N PRO A 69 -10.19 -6.84 -4.43
CA PRO A 69 -11.63 -6.78 -4.28
C PRO A 69 -12.29 -6.24 -5.56
N SER A 70 -13.52 -6.67 -5.83
CA SER A 70 -14.32 -6.14 -6.93
C SER A 70 -14.67 -4.67 -6.75
N ASN A 71 -14.80 -4.20 -5.50
CA ASN A 71 -15.07 -2.79 -5.19
C ASN A 71 -14.30 -2.33 -3.95
N PHE A 72 -13.11 -1.77 -4.16
CA PHE A 72 -12.24 -1.29 -3.07
C PHE A 72 -12.81 -0.08 -2.32
N SER A 73 -13.58 0.80 -2.98
CA SER A 73 -14.10 2.01 -2.33
C SER A 73 -15.16 1.68 -1.27
N ALA A 74 -15.95 0.65 -1.50
CA ALA A 74 -17.01 0.18 -0.60
C ALA A 74 -16.51 -0.59 0.64
N LEU A 75 -15.24 -1.05 0.64
CA LEU A 75 -14.70 -1.80 1.76
C LEU A 75 -14.50 -0.94 3.01
N SER A 76 -14.78 -1.52 4.17
CA SER A 76 -14.42 -0.94 5.46
C SER A 76 -12.90 -0.86 5.62
N ILE A 77 -12.44 -0.02 6.55
CA ILE A 77 -11.01 0.11 6.89
C ILE A 77 -10.41 -1.24 7.29
N ASN A 78 -11.14 -2.05 8.06
CA ASN A 78 -10.66 -3.35 8.53
C ASN A 78 -10.49 -4.34 7.38
N GLU A 79 -11.45 -4.37 6.44
CA GLU A 79 -11.35 -5.20 5.25
C GLU A 79 -10.20 -4.76 4.35
N LYS A 80 -9.99 -3.46 4.15
CA LYS A 80 -8.82 -2.94 3.42
C LYS A 80 -7.50 -3.41 4.04
N MET A 81 -7.40 -3.42 5.37
CA MET A 81 -6.19 -3.88 6.09
C MET A 81 -5.92 -5.38 6.02
N SER A 82 -6.93 -6.20 5.70
CA SER A 82 -6.73 -7.63 5.47
C SER A 82 -5.86 -7.93 4.24
N TYR A 83 -5.80 -6.98 3.31
CA TYR A 83 -4.99 -7.13 2.10
C TYR A 83 -3.53 -6.78 2.37
N PRO A 84 -2.57 -7.66 2.01
CA PRO A 84 -1.16 -7.43 2.26
C PRO A 84 -0.54 -6.30 1.43
N ASN A 85 -1.14 -6.05 0.26
CA ASN A 85 -0.81 -5.03 -0.71
C ASN A 85 -1.61 -3.72 -0.52
N SER A 86 -2.30 -3.54 0.62
CA SER A 86 -2.99 -2.30 0.95
C SER A 86 -2.26 -1.51 2.04
N ILE A 87 -2.26 -0.19 1.87
CA ILE A 87 -1.58 0.79 2.70
C ILE A 87 -2.65 1.78 3.16
N LEU A 88 -2.72 2.00 4.48
CA LEU A 88 -3.63 2.96 5.08
C LEU A 88 -2.89 4.11 5.73
N GLY A 89 -3.29 5.32 5.37
CA GLY A 89 -2.85 6.57 5.99
C GLY A 89 -3.73 6.92 7.17
N GLY A 90 -3.13 7.49 8.20
CA GLY A 90 -3.86 8.19 9.25
C GLY A 90 -4.40 9.52 8.73
N LYS A 91 -5.23 10.19 9.54
CA LYS A 91 -5.81 11.49 9.17
C LYS A 91 -4.79 12.56 8.78
N LYS A 92 -3.55 12.44 9.27
CA LYS A 92 -2.45 13.37 9.03
C LYS A 92 -1.60 13.01 7.82
N ASP A 93 -1.82 11.84 7.22
CA ASP A 93 -0.94 11.30 6.16
C ASP A 93 -1.49 11.56 4.75
N ASN A 94 -2.48 12.43 4.58
CA ASN A 94 -3.13 12.66 3.27
C ASN A 94 -2.13 13.15 2.21
N GLU A 95 -1.24 14.06 2.57
CA GLU A 95 -0.20 14.58 1.66
C GLU A 95 0.79 13.47 1.30
N LEU A 96 1.26 12.71 2.29
CA LEU A 96 2.18 11.59 2.08
C LEU A 96 1.56 10.47 1.24
N MET A 97 0.25 10.23 1.38
CA MET A 97 -0.52 9.30 0.54
C MET A 97 -0.58 9.77 -0.91
N ALA A 98 -0.82 11.06 -1.15
CA ALA A 98 -0.81 11.63 -2.49
C ALA A 98 0.59 11.54 -3.12
N GLU A 99 1.64 11.82 -2.34
CA GLU A 99 3.02 11.65 -2.80
C GLU A 99 3.36 10.19 -3.17
N LEU A 100 2.97 9.24 -2.31
CA LEU A 100 3.16 7.82 -2.56
C LEU A 100 2.43 7.39 -3.84
N TYR A 101 1.16 7.80 -4.00
CA TYR A 101 0.38 7.53 -5.21
C TYR A 101 1.07 8.07 -6.46
N ASN A 102 1.46 9.35 -6.45
CA ASN A 102 2.11 9.98 -7.60
C ASN A 102 3.43 9.29 -7.94
N HIS A 103 4.21 8.90 -6.93
CA HIS A 103 5.48 8.22 -7.13
C HIS A 103 5.29 6.83 -7.76
N LEU A 104 4.37 6.01 -7.21
CA LEU A 104 4.05 4.69 -7.75
C LEU A 104 3.44 4.79 -9.15
N ALA A 105 2.54 5.75 -9.39
CA ALA A 105 1.92 5.98 -10.70
C ALA A 105 2.96 6.33 -11.77
N GLY A 106 3.94 7.18 -11.43
CA GLY A 106 5.05 7.51 -12.31
C GLY A 106 5.89 6.28 -12.67
N ILE A 107 6.19 5.43 -11.70
CA ILE A 107 6.94 4.18 -11.93
C ILE A 107 6.17 3.24 -12.86
N ILE A 108 4.86 3.05 -12.62
CA ILE A 108 4.02 2.16 -13.45
C ILE A 108 3.90 2.68 -14.87
N GLN A 109 3.75 4.00 -15.05
CA GLN A 109 3.71 4.60 -16.39
C GLN A 109 5.04 4.41 -17.13
N LEU A 110 6.17 4.67 -16.48
CA LEU A 110 7.50 4.49 -17.09
C LEU A 110 7.81 3.01 -17.41
N GLY A 111 7.33 2.08 -16.58
CA GLY A 111 7.50 0.64 -16.80
C GLY A 111 6.69 0.08 -17.97
N ARG A 112 5.67 0.79 -18.45
CA ARG A 112 4.84 0.38 -19.61
C ARG A 112 5.42 0.80 -20.96
N PHE A 113 6.45 1.66 -20.98
CA PHE A 113 7.08 2.17 -22.21
C PHE A 113 8.53 1.66 -22.41
N LYS A 114 8.99 0.72 -21.58
CA LYS A 114 10.24 -0.02 -21.78
C LYS A 114 9.94 -1.39 -22.35
#